data_AF-A0A8I0N946-F1
#
_entry.id   AF-A0A8I0N946-F1
#
_cell.length_a   1.000
_cell.length_b   1.000
_cell.length_c   1.000
_cell.angle_alpha   90.00
_cell.angle_beta   90.00
_cell.angle_gamma   90.00
#
_symmetry.space_group_name_H-M   'P 1'
#
loop_
_entity.id
_entity.type
_entity.pdbx_description
1 polymer ?
#
loop_
_entity_poly.entity_id
_entity_poly.type
_entity_poly.pdbx_seq_one_letter_code
_entity_poly.pdbx_strand_id
1 'polypeptide(L)'
;MSALMIFDLAPVGAVISWSDGRPRPPEDRIHTLAGWKRDNAVGRLVRKRSHAVMAQSRIPACFKVTTDGVDDLGVIIGPDFRTFSVDCVLTFAVLERPQIGSIRIFDGDAEDAELLHLAANRDHAEIWLRSCGFTNTMLREVTADEVAADRIEGRVA
;
A
#
# COMPACT_ATOMS: atom_id res chain seq x y z
N MET A 1 0.88 -14.06 5.42
CA MET A 1 0.67 -14.04 3.95
C MET A 1 2.00 -13.79 3.26
N SER A 2 2.19 -14.28 2.03
CA SER A 2 3.37 -13.95 1.20
C SER A 2 3.17 -12.63 0.44
N ALA A 3 4.24 -12.11 -0.16
CA ALA A 3 4.16 -10.92 -1.02
C ALA A 3 3.25 -11.15 -2.25
N LEU A 4 3.28 -12.34 -2.86
CA LEU A 4 2.36 -12.71 -3.94
C LEU A 4 0.89 -12.64 -3.49
N MET A 5 0.56 -13.18 -2.31
CA MET A 5 -0.81 -13.11 -1.79
C MET A 5 -1.28 -11.67 -1.54
N ILE A 6 -0.39 -10.76 -1.13
CA ILE A 6 -0.72 -9.33 -1.02
C ILE A 6 -0.99 -8.74 -2.41
N PHE A 7 -0.12 -9.06 -3.38
CA PHE A 7 -0.28 -8.59 -4.74
C PHE A 7 -1.58 -9.08 -5.39
N ASP A 8 -2.04 -10.29 -5.08
CA ASP A 8 -3.30 -10.81 -5.64
C ASP A 8 -4.51 -10.28 -4.85
N LEU A 9 -4.49 -10.38 -3.51
CA LEU A 9 -5.70 -10.30 -2.67
C LEU A 9 -5.90 -8.97 -1.92
N ALA A 10 -4.86 -8.14 -1.74
CA ALA A 10 -5.03 -6.88 -0.99
C ALA A 10 -5.44 -5.75 -1.94
N PRO A 11 -6.59 -5.07 -1.77
CA PRO A 11 -6.98 -3.98 -2.66
C PRO A 11 -6.06 -2.78 -2.46
N VAL A 12 -5.84 -2.01 -3.53
CA VAL A 12 -5.12 -0.73 -3.40
C VAL A 12 -5.87 0.16 -2.40
N GLY A 13 -5.12 0.82 -1.53
CA GLY A 13 -5.62 1.55 -0.37
C GLY A 13 -5.69 0.73 0.90
N ALA A 14 -5.47 -0.58 0.89
CA ALA A 14 -5.36 -1.39 2.12
C ALA A 14 -4.14 -0.98 2.96
N VAL A 15 -4.25 -1.10 4.28
CA VAL A 15 -3.11 -1.02 5.21
C VAL A 15 -2.57 -2.42 5.40
N ILE A 16 -1.27 -2.59 5.17
CA ILE A 16 -0.58 -3.86 5.35
C ILE A 16 0.59 -3.70 6.33
N SER A 17 0.90 -4.76 7.06
CA SER A 17 2.17 -4.90 7.77
C SER A 17 3.12 -5.83 7.01
N TRP A 18 4.41 -5.65 7.25
CA TRP A 18 5.45 -6.59 6.85
C TRP A 18 6.43 -6.83 7.99
N SER A 19 7.05 -8.01 8.02
CA SER A 19 8.03 -8.39 9.03
C SER A 19 9.06 -9.37 8.45
N ASP A 20 10.31 -9.23 8.89
CA ASP A 20 11.40 -10.19 8.67
C ASP A 20 11.45 -11.32 9.73
N GLY A 21 10.51 -11.31 10.68
CA GLY A 21 10.40 -12.28 11.77
C GLY A 21 11.43 -12.12 12.89
N ARG A 22 12.33 -11.13 12.81
CA ARG A 22 13.35 -10.92 13.84
C ARG A 22 12.76 -10.20 15.05
N PRO A 23 13.20 -10.51 16.28
CA PRO A 23 12.77 -9.79 17.45
C PRO A 23 13.25 -8.33 17.41
N ARG A 24 12.45 -7.43 17.98
CA ARG A 24 12.78 -6.00 18.07
C ARG A 24 14.10 -5.80 18.83
N PRO A 25 15.10 -5.11 18.24
CA PRO A 25 16.34 -4.77 18.92
C PRO A 25 16.11 -3.82 20.11
N PRO A 26 17.01 -3.83 21.11
CA PRO A 26 17.04 -2.81 22.16
C PRO A 26 17.15 -1.37 21.63
N GLU A 27 16.62 -0.41 22.38
CA GLU A 27 16.50 0.99 21.93
C GLU A 27 17.83 1.76 21.84
N ASP A 28 18.85 1.30 22.57
CA ASP A 28 20.20 1.87 22.54
C ASP A 28 20.96 1.57 21.23
N ARG A 29 20.52 0.57 20.46
CA ARG A 29 21.14 0.19 19.17
C ARG A 29 20.47 0.90 17.99
N ILE A 30 20.54 2.23 17.97
CA ILE A 30 19.82 3.13 17.02
C ILE A 30 19.89 2.64 15.57
N HIS A 31 21.09 2.36 15.03
CA HIS A 31 21.24 1.91 13.63
C HIS A 31 20.62 0.53 13.37
N THR A 32 20.75 -0.40 14.32
CA THR A 32 20.16 -1.75 14.21
C THR A 32 18.64 -1.65 14.29
N LEU A 33 18.13 -0.83 15.20
CA LEU A 33 16.70 -0.59 15.37
C LEU A 33 16.10 0.07 14.13
N ALA A 34 16.77 1.06 13.54
CA ALA A 34 16.32 1.71 12.30
C ALA A 34 16.21 0.71 11.14
N GLY A 35 17.22 -0.16 10.96
CA GLY A 35 17.18 -1.24 9.98
C GLY A 35 16.02 -2.22 10.24
N TRP A 36 15.84 -2.62 11.50
CA TRP A 36 14.73 -3.49 11.89
C TRP A 36 13.36 -2.87 11.61
N LYS A 37 13.16 -1.58 11.94
CA LYS A 37 11.90 -0.85 11.68
C LYS A 37 11.57 -0.77 10.21
N ARG A 38 12.57 -0.57 9.35
CA ARG A 38 12.37 -0.59 7.90
C ARG A 38 11.76 -1.90 7.43
N ASP A 39 12.20 -3.03 7.98
CA ASP A 39 11.73 -4.39 7.64
C ASP A 39 10.59 -4.92 8.52
N ASN A 40 10.16 -4.14 9.51
CA ASN A 40 9.08 -4.46 10.45
C ASN A 40 8.19 -3.23 10.64
N ALA A 41 7.38 -2.94 9.64
CA ALA A 41 6.58 -1.72 9.58
C ALA A 41 5.20 -1.95 8.99
N VAL A 42 4.41 -0.89 9.00
CA VAL A 42 3.04 -0.81 8.49
C VAL A 42 2.97 0.30 7.45
N GLY A 43 2.18 0.10 6.40
CA GLY A 43 2.01 1.08 5.35
C GLY A 43 0.78 0.82 4.50
N ARG A 44 0.34 1.85 3.80
CA ARG A 44 -0.78 1.78 2.87
C ARG A 44 -0.29 1.33 1.50
N LEU A 45 -0.92 0.31 0.93
CA LEU A 45 -0.71 -0.13 -0.43
C LEU A 45 -1.22 0.96 -1.39
N VAL A 46 -0.33 1.54 -2.19
CA VAL A 46 -0.66 2.65 -3.10
C VAL A 46 -0.58 2.28 -4.57
N ARG A 47 0.14 1.22 -4.92
CA ARG A 47 0.29 0.82 -6.32
C ARG A 47 0.53 -0.67 -6.45
N LYS A 48 -0.03 -1.29 -7.48
CA LYS A 48 0.34 -2.63 -7.95
C LYS A 48 0.78 -2.53 -9.39
N ARG A 49 1.90 -3.14 -9.74
CA ARG A 49 2.40 -3.22 -11.11
C ARG A 49 2.54 -4.68 -11.50
N SER A 50 1.79 -5.06 -12.51
CA SER A 50 1.85 -6.40 -13.11
C SER A 50 3.22 -6.69 -13.69
N HIS A 51 3.44 -7.98 -13.91
CA HIS A 51 4.64 -8.46 -14.56
C HIS A 51 4.90 -7.74 -15.90
N ALA A 52 6.13 -7.30 -16.13
CA ALA A 52 6.51 -6.64 -17.38
C ALA A 52 7.70 -7.35 -18.03
N VAL A 53 7.74 -7.36 -19.36
CA VAL A 53 8.93 -7.79 -20.12
C VAL A 53 9.61 -6.53 -20.63
N MET A 54 10.87 -6.35 -20.26
CA MET A 54 11.67 -5.21 -20.71
C MET A 54 12.95 -5.72 -21.37
N ALA A 55 13.03 -5.54 -22.69
CA ALA A 55 14.05 -6.16 -23.53
C ALA A 55 14.13 -7.68 -23.33
N GLN A 56 15.20 -8.18 -22.71
CA GLN A 56 15.45 -9.60 -22.46
C GLN A 56 15.15 -9.98 -21.00
N SER A 57 14.81 -9.01 -20.16
CA SER A 57 14.62 -9.21 -18.72
C SER A 57 13.15 -9.29 -18.35
N ARG A 58 12.86 -10.29 -17.52
CA ARG A 58 11.55 -10.54 -16.93
C ARG A 58 11.45 -9.76 -15.62
N ILE A 59 10.67 -8.67 -15.58
CA ILE A 59 10.49 -7.85 -14.37
C ILE A 59 9.33 -8.43 -13.56
N PRO A 60 9.58 -8.97 -12.36
CA PRO A 60 8.53 -9.55 -11.54
C PRO A 60 7.46 -8.50 -11.20
N ALA A 61 6.24 -8.98 -10.97
CA ALA A 61 5.18 -8.14 -10.43
C ALA A 61 5.64 -7.53 -9.09
N CYS A 62 5.18 -6.33 -8.79
CA CYS A 62 5.55 -5.65 -7.56
C CYS A 62 4.43 -4.76 -7.07
N PHE A 63 4.48 -4.41 -5.79
CA PHE A 63 3.57 -3.43 -5.21
C PHE A 63 4.33 -2.38 -4.41
N LYS A 64 3.78 -1.17 -4.36
CA LYS A 64 4.33 -0.03 -3.63
C LYS A 64 3.46 0.28 -2.43
N VAL A 65 4.10 0.47 -1.29
CA VAL A 65 3.48 0.97 -0.06
C VAL A 65 4.03 2.33 0.31
N THR A 66 3.24 3.08 1.07
CA THR A 66 3.66 4.33 1.72
C THR A 66 3.41 4.24 3.22
N THR A 67 4.38 4.67 4.03
CA THR A 67 4.17 4.85 5.47
C THR A 67 3.51 6.20 5.75
N ASP A 68 2.96 6.38 6.94
CA ASP A 68 2.40 7.65 7.40
C ASP A 68 3.44 8.78 7.50
N GLY A 69 4.73 8.43 7.44
CA GLY A 69 5.82 9.38 7.44
C GLY A 69 6.02 10.04 8.80
N VAL A 70 5.60 9.37 9.87
CA VAL A 70 5.75 9.83 11.25
C VAL A 70 6.87 9.03 11.92
N ASP A 71 7.80 9.72 12.56
CA ASP A 71 8.88 9.06 13.29
C ASP A 71 8.48 8.66 14.72
N ASP A 72 9.41 8.04 15.43
CA ASP A 72 9.21 7.59 16.81
C ASP A 72 8.93 8.73 17.81
N LEU A 73 9.26 9.97 17.44
CA LEU A 73 9.02 11.17 18.24
C LEU A 73 7.70 11.86 17.85
N GLY A 74 6.95 11.31 16.89
CA GLY A 74 5.72 11.90 16.37
C GLY A 74 5.95 13.02 15.36
N VAL A 75 7.17 13.21 14.87
CA VAL A 75 7.50 14.24 13.88
C VAL A 75 7.13 13.75 12.49
N ILE A 76 6.44 14.60 11.74
CA ILE A 76 6.11 14.34 10.33
C ILE A 76 7.37 14.59 9.50
N ILE A 77 8.01 13.51 9.04
CA ILE A 77 9.15 13.54 8.11
C ILE A 77 8.68 13.37 6.65
N GLY A 78 7.42 12.95 6.46
CA GLY A 78 6.82 12.70 5.16
C GLY A 78 6.90 11.23 4.76
N PRO A 79 6.07 10.81 3.78
CA PRO A 79 5.87 9.40 3.46
C PRO A 79 7.17 8.72 3.00
N ASP A 80 7.53 7.60 3.62
CA ASP A 80 8.54 6.70 3.05
C ASP A 80 7.85 5.73 2.09
N PHE A 81 8.42 5.59 0.89
CA PHE A 81 7.88 4.69 -0.13
C PHE A 81 8.74 3.45 -0.23
N ARG A 82 8.08 2.29 -0.22
CA ARG A 82 8.76 1.01 -0.39
C ARG A 82 8.09 0.19 -1.47
N THR A 83 8.89 -0.41 -2.34
CA THR A 83 8.42 -1.33 -3.36
C THR A 83 8.88 -2.75 -3.03
N PHE A 84 7.95 -3.70 -3.09
CA PHE A 84 8.22 -5.12 -2.87
C PHE A 84 7.95 -5.90 -4.16
N SER A 85 8.88 -6.76 -4.54
CA SER A 85 8.62 -7.81 -5.53
C SER A 85 7.65 -8.85 -4.94
N VAL A 86 6.85 -9.50 -5.77
CA VAL A 86 6.05 -10.68 -5.35
C VAL A 86 6.90 -11.84 -4.84
N ASP A 87 8.19 -11.87 -5.19
CA ASP A 87 9.17 -12.86 -4.71
C ASP A 87 9.79 -12.49 -3.36
N CYS A 88 9.34 -11.40 -2.72
CA CYS A 88 9.87 -10.97 -1.43
C CYS A 88 9.55 -11.99 -0.33
N VAL A 89 10.58 -12.34 0.46
CA VAL A 89 10.52 -13.37 1.52
C VAL A 89 10.01 -12.86 2.86
N LEU A 90 9.62 -11.58 2.96
CA LEU A 90 9.00 -11.04 4.17
C LEU A 90 7.61 -11.66 4.38
N THR A 91 7.18 -11.67 5.63
CA THR A 91 5.81 -12.05 5.98
C THR A 91 4.94 -10.81 6.03
N PHE A 92 3.75 -10.91 5.44
CA PHE A 92 2.79 -9.80 5.38
C PHE A 92 1.47 -10.15 6.05
N ALA A 93 0.73 -9.12 6.44
CA ALA A 93 -0.68 -9.22 6.82
C ALA A 93 -1.46 -7.98 6.33
N VAL A 94 -2.72 -8.19 5.94
CA VAL A 94 -3.67 -7.09 5.70
C VAL A 94 -4.27 -6.69 7.03
N LEU A 95 -4.00 -5.47 7.48
CA LEU A 95 -4.52 -4.93 8.74
C LEU A 95 -5.85 -4.24 8.55
N GLU A 96 -5.99 -3.47 7.48
CA GLU A 96 -7.20 -2.71 7.17
C GLU A 96 -7.47 -2.72 5.67
N ARG A 97 -8.74 -2.74 5.29
CA ARG A 97 -9.19 -2.60 3.90
C ARG A 97 -9.97 -1.29 3.75
N PRO A 98 -9.95 -0.64 2.57
CA PRO A 98 -10.73 0.56 2.33
C PRO A 98 -12.22 0.33 2.63
N GLN A 99 -12.86 1.32 3.27
CA GLN A 99 -14.27 1.23 3.65
C GLN A 99 -15.16 1.38 2.41
N ILE A 100 -16.31 0.70 2.42
CA ILE A 100 -17.35 0.89 1.38
C ILE A 100 -17.77 2.37 1.37
N GLY A 101 -17.90 2.94 0.16
CA GLY A 101 -18.23 4.35 -0.06
C GLY A 101 -17.03 5.30 0.00
N SER A 102 -15.84 4.82 0.40
CA SER A 102 -14.61 5.60 0.28
C SER A 102 -14.21 5.77 -1.19
N ILE A 103 -13.48 6.84 -1.50
CA ILE A 103 -13.06 7.20 -2.86
C ILE A 103 -11.54 7.11 -2.96
N ARG A 104 -11.07 6.20 -3.81
CA ARG A 104 -9.67 6.12 -4.23
C ARG A 104 -9.44 7.15 -5.34
N ILE A 105 -8.43 7.99 -5.18
CA ILE A 105 -8.03 9.00 -6.16
C ILE A 105 -6.65 8.61 -6.69
N PHE A 106 -6.57 8.32 -7.98
CA PHE A 106 -5.37 7.86 -8.67
C PHE A 106 -4.74 8.93 -9.55
N ASP A 107 -3.43 8.84 -9.77
CA ASP A 107 -2.68 9.60 -10.77
C ASP A 107 -2.87 8.99 -12.16
N GLY A 108 -3.89 9.45 -12.87
CA GLY A 108 -4.34 8.91 -14.15
C GLY A 108 -5.18 7.63 -14.05
N ASP A 109 -5.42 7.01 -15.20
CA ASP A 109 -6.34 5.89 -15.39
C ASP A 109 -5.65 4.55 -15.69
N ALA A 110 -4.31 4.54 -15.78
CA ALA A 110 -3.52 3.35 -16.03
C ALA A 110 -3.83 2.22 -15.03
N GLU A 111 -3.66 0.96 -15.45
CA GLU A 111 -3.91 -0.19 -14.59
C GLU A 111 -3.03 -0.19 -13.34
N ASP A 112 -1.78 0.26 -13.48
CA ASP A 112 -0.81 0.40 -12.41
C ASP A 112 -0.73 1.84 -11.87
N ALA A 113 -1.78 2.65 -12.05
CA ALA A 113 -1.84 4.02 -11.53
C ALA A 113 -1.64 4.04 -10.01
N GLU A 114 -0.97 5.10 -9.54
CA GLU A 114 -0.66 5.28 -8.13
C GLU A 114 -1.82 5.95 -7.40
N LEU A 115 -2.18 5.40 -6.24
CA LEU A 115 -3.13 6.01 -5.32
C LEU A 115 -2.49 7.25 -4.68
N LEU A 116 -3.03 8.41 -5.01
CA LEU A 116 -2.64 9.70 -4.45
C LEU A 116 -3.31 9.94 -3.10
N HIS A 117 -4.59 9.59 -3.00
CA HIS A 117 -5.37 9.81 -1.78
C HIS A 117 -6.54 8.82 -1.66
N LEU A 118 -6.89 8.47 -0.42
CA LEU A 118 -8.08 7.70 -0.08
C LEU A 118 -9.00 8.59 0.75
N ALA A 119 -10.02 9.14 0.11
CA ALA A 119 -11.01 9.99 0.76
C ALA A 119 -12.12 9.13 1.41
N ALA A 120 -12.64 9.58 2.54
CA ALA A 120 -13.69 8.85 3.27
C ALA A 120 -15.02 8.75 2.48
N ASN A 121 -15.29 9.72 1.61
CA ASN A 121 -16.50 9.80 0.78
C ASN A 121 -16.26 10.77 -0.40
N ARG A 122 -17.28 10.94 -1.24
CA ARG A 122 -17.26 11.84 -2.41
C ARG A 122 -16.96 13.29 -2.03
N ASP A 123 -17.58 13.82 -0.99
CA ASP A 123 -17.39 15.23 -0.59
C ASP A 123 -15.93 15.50 -0.18
N HIS A 124 -15.33 14.58 0.59
CA HIS A 124 -13.92 14.68 0.98
C HIS A 124 -12.99 14.57 -0.23
N ALA A 125 -13.34 13.73 -1.22
CA ALA A 125 -12.57 13.62 -2.45
C ALA A 125 -12.57 14.94 -3.24
N GLU A 126 -13.72 15.59 -3.35
CA GLU A 126 -13.86 16.87 -4.05
C GLU A 126 -13.08 18.00 -3.36
N ILE A 127 -13.09 18.04 -2.02
CA ILE A 127 -12.27 18.98 -1.25
C ILE A 127 -10.79 18.75 -1.56
N TRP A 128 -10.33 17.50 -1.52
CA TRP A 128 -8.94 17.16 -1.79
C TRP A 128 -8.53 17.57 -3.21
N LEU A 129 -9.33 17.25 -4.23
CA LEU A 129 -9.04 17.58 -5.64
C LEU A 129 -8.81 19.08 -5.87
N ARG A 130 -9.58 19.94 -5.21
CA ARG A 130 -9.41 21.41 -5.31
C ARG A 130 -8.07 21.91 -4.76
N SER A 131 -7.43 21.13 -3.90
CA SER A 131 -6.19 21.52 -3.21
C SER A 131 -4.93 20.80 -3.72
N CYS A 132 -5.08 19.66 -4.39
CA CYS A 132 -3.97 18.73 -4.61
C CYS A 132 -2.99 19.11 -5.73
N GLY A 133 -3.41 19.96 -6.69
CA GLY A 133 -2.59 20.39 -7.83
C GLY A 133 -2.43 19.35 -8.96
N PHE A 134 -2.97 18.13 -8.81
CA PHE A 134 -2.95 17.11 -9.86
C PHE A 134 -4.03 17.39 -10.93
N THR A 135 -3.64 17.31 -12.20
CA THR A 135 -4.52 17.62 -13.33
C THR A 135 -5.18 16.39 -13.95
N ASN A 136 -4.52 15.23 -13.87
CA ASN A 136 -5.04 13.97 -14.40
C ASN A 136 -5.34 13.02 -13.25
N THR A 137 -6.54 13.13 -12.68
CA THR A 137 -6.95 12.26 -11.55
C THR A 137 -8.12 11.37 -11.94
N MET A 138 -8.07 10.12 -11.48
CA MET A 138 -9.15 9.15 -11.68
C MET A 138 -9.75 8.74 -10.33
N LEU A 139 -11.07 8.86 -10.21
CA LEU A 139 -11.81 8.54 -8.99
C LEU A 139 -12.44 7.15 -9.13
N ARG A 140 -12.23 6.30 -8.13
CA ARG A 140 -12.87 4.99 -8.04
C ARG A 140 -13.47 4.79 -6.64
N GLU A 141 -14.77 4.59 -6.58
CA GLU A 141 -15.46 4.30 -5.33
C GLU A 141 -15.24 2.84 -4.91
N VAL A 142 -15.09 2.61 -3.62
CA VAL A 142 -15.05 1.27 -3.04
C VAL A 142 -16.49 0.78 -2.87
N THR A 143 -16.89 -0.20 -3.67
CA THR A 143 -18.26 -0.70 -3.67
C THR A 143 -18.44 -1.90 -2.75
N ALA A 144 -19.69 -2.18 -2.36
CA ALA A 144 -20.02 -3.35 -1.56
C ALA A 144 -19.70 -4.67 -2.29
N ASP A 145 -19.91 -4.71 -3.61
CA ASP A 145 -19.63 -5.89 -4.44
C ASP A 145 -18.13 -6.20 -4.49
N GLU A 146 -17.29 -5.16 -4.62
CA GLU A 146 -15.83 -5.30 -4.55
C GLU A 146 -15.40 -5.92 -3.21
N VAL A 147 -15.90 -5.38 -2.09
CA VAL A 147 -15.55 -5.87 -0.75
C VAL A 147 -16.08 -7.29 -0.50
N ALA A 148 -17.25 -7.63 -1.05
CA ALA A 148 -17.82 -8.96 -0.95
C ALA A 148 -16.98 -10.00 -1.71
N ALA A 149 -16.53 -9.68 -2.93
CA ALA A 149 -15.64 -10.54 -3.72
C ALA A 149 -14.32 -10.79 -2.98
N ASP A 150 -13.73 -9.72 -2.44
CA ASP A 150 -12.47 -9.75 -1.70
C ASP A 150 -12.56 -10.58 -0.40
N ARG A 151 -13.69 -10.54 0.32
CA ARG A 151 -13.90 -11.36 1.53
C ARG A 151 -13.99 -12.85 1.25
N ILE A 152 -14.46 -13.24 0.05
CA ILE A 152 -14.54 -14.63 -0.36
C ILE A 152 -13.14 -15.14 -0.69
N GLU A 153 -12.37 -14.36 -1.45
CA GLU A 153 -11.01 -14.73 -1.87
C GLU A 153 -10.03 -14.81 -0.68
N GLY A 154 -10.13 -13.86 0.27
CA GLY A 154 -9.32 -13.87 1.49
C GLY A 154 -9.66 -14.97 2.51
N ARG A 155 -10.75 -15.73 2.33
CA ARG A 155 -11.08 -16.91 3.16
C ARG A 155 -10.58 -18.23 2.58
N VAL A 156 -10.26 -18.26 1.29
CA VAL A 156 -9.86 -19.49 0.58
C VAL A 156 -8.32 -19.62 0.55
N ALA A 157 -7.60 -18.56 0.94
CA ALA A 157 -6.15 -18.45 0.87
C ALA A 157 -5.44 -18.68 2.22
#